data_AF-A0A9D8EPL8-F1
#
_entry.id   AF-A0A9D8EPL8-F1
#
_cell.length_a   1.000
_cell.length_b   1.000
_cell.length_c   1.000
_cell.angle_alpha   90.00
_cell.angle_beta   90.00
_cell.angle_gamma   90.00
#
_symmetry.space_group_name_H-M   'P 1'
#
loop_
_entity.id
_entity.type
_entity.pdbx_description
1 polymer ?
#
loop_
_entity_poly.entity_id
_entity_poly.type
_entity_poly.pdbx_seq_one_letter_code
_entity_poly.pdbx_strand_id
1 'polypeptide(L)'
;MDEIVDKSSDSPLFVFIDPFGFSGIKFEILKKIMQISHSEIIINFMYNSINRFLGHKCLSDTFTSLYGNNFWKDCIHKKGRDREYCIVSNFRLNLKSISKFVYYYRMSFEDKKRTYYYLIHLSNHHKGCSIMKSSFAKYNLGRVEYKGLTENQLEIFENPDVKIKNAIEYLNNKYKGSEVSFEEIVEDSIDETPFLESDLRNAIKNMEGIFLKVDRLLKNTKTGKSKKSIEYKDTIIFNDN
;
A
#
# COMPACT_ATOMS: atom_id res chain seq x y z
N MET A 1 17.01 10.08 -17.67
CA MET A 1 16.73 9.31 -16.43
C MET A 1 18.02 8.81 -15.81
N ASP A 2 18.97 8.29 -16.60
CA ASP A 2 20.32 7.97 -16.09
C ASP A 2 21.05 9.20 -15.49
N GLU A 3 20.80 10.42 -15.99
CA GLU A 3 21.33 11.68 -15.41
C GLU A 3 20.80 12.03 -14.00
N ILE A 4 19.64 11.51 -13.58
CA ILE A 4 19.02 11.83 -12.28
C ILE A 4 19.64 10.99 -11.15
N VAL A 5 20.10 9.78 -11.49
CA VAL A 5 20.64 8.81 -10.54
C VAL A 5 22.00 9.25 -9.99
N ASP A 6 22.77 10.02 -10.77
CA ASP A 6 24.18 10.35 -10.44
C ASP A 6 24.34 11.57 -9.49
N LYS A 7 23.29 12.38 -9.31
CA LYS A 7 23.35 13.63 -8.51
C LYS A 7 22.68 13.56 -7.12
N SER A 8 22.08 12.44 -6.75
CA SER A 8 21.09 12.38 -5.66
C SER A 8 21.47 11.52 -4.45
N SER A 9 22.74 11.11 -4.31
CA SER A 9 23.12 10.03 -3.37
C SER A 9 22.70 10.24 -1.90
N ASP A 10 22.51 11.48 -1.44
CA ASP A 10 22.08 11.81 -0.07
C ASP A 10 20.78 12.63 0.04
N SER A 11 20.11 12.94 -1.07
CA SER A 11 18.87 13.73 -1.04
C SER A 11 17.63 12.85 -1.15
N PRO A 12 16.59 13.07 -0.32
CA PRO A 12 15.31 12.38 -0.49
C PRO A 12 14.77 12.57 -1.91
N LEU A 13 14.34 11.47 -2.53
CA LEU A 13 13.88 11.45 -3.90
C LEU A 13 12.48 10.86 -3.97
N PHE A 14 11.52 11.62 -4.50
CA PHE A 14 10.19 11.12 -4.82
C PHE A 14 9.98 11.19 -6.33
N VAL A 15 9.76 10.03 -6.98
CA VAL A 15 9.61 9.93 -8.44
C VAL A 15 8.19 9.53 -8.80
N PHE A 16 7.50 10.36 -9.59
CA PHE A 16 6.25 9.97 -10.24
C PHE A 16 6.52 9.54 -11.68
N ILE A 17 6.14 8.31 -12.03
CA ILE A 17 6.32 7.71 -13.34
C ILE A 17 4.95 7.52 -14.01
N ASP A 18 4.68 8.32 -15.05
CA ASP A 18 3.45 8.26 -15.83
C ASP A 18 3.75 7.99 -17.31
N PRO A 19 3.75 6.72 -17.75
CA PRO A 19 4.06 6.37 -19.13
C PRO A 19 2.88 6.63 -20.08
N PHE A 20 3.19 6.93 -21.34
CA PHE A 20 2.22 6.77 -22.44
C PHE A 20 2.05 5.28 -22.77
N GLY A 21 1.19 4.58 -22.01
CA GLY A 21 0.94 3.14 -22.16
C GLY A 21 1.80 2.28 -21.22
N PHE A 22 2.33 1.15 -21.68
CA PHE A 22 3.09 0.21 -20.83
C PHE A 22 4.53 -0.03 -21.29
N SER A 23 4.93 0.47 -22.46
CA SER A 23 6.28 0.32 -23.01
C SER A 23 7.32 1.26 -22.37
N GLY A 24 6.86 2.36 -21.75
CA GLY A 24 7.74 3.38 -21.17
C GLY A 24 8.36 2.98 -19.82
N ILE A 25 7.89 1.91 -19.18
CA ILE A 25 8.40 1.44 -17.89
C ILE A 25 9.21 0.17 -18.11
N LYS A 26 10.45 0.17 -17.62
CA LYS A 26 11.29 -1.03 -17.51
C LYS A 26 11.61 -1.28 -16.04
N PHE A 27 11.48 -2.54 -15.61
CA PHE A 27 11.76 -2.93 -14.23
C PHE A 27 13.16 -2.51 -13.76
N GLU A 28 14.17 -2.64 -14.63
CA GLU A 28 15.55 -2.24 -14.31
C GLU A 28 15.69 -0.75 -13.96
N ILE A 29 14.87 0.12 -14.54
CA ILE A 29 14.87 1.56 -14.21
C ILE A 29 14.32 1.76 -12.80
N LEU A 30 13.24 1.06 -12.45
CA LEU A 30 12.65 1.12 -11.10
C LEU A 30 13.65 0.62 -10.06
N LYS A 31 14.35 -0.47 -10.36
CA LYS A 31 15.39 -1.05 -9.52
C LYS A 31 16.53 -0.06 -9.26
N LYS A 32 17.04 0.61 -10.31
CA LYS A 32 18.08 1.64 -10.17
C LYS A 32 17.62 2.80 -9.27
N ILE A 33 16.38 3.27 -9.41
CA ILE A 33 15.86 4.36 -8.57
C ILE A 33 15.75 3.90 -7.11
N MET A 34 15.21 2.70 -6.85
CA MET A 34 15.05 2.17 -5.50
C MET A 34 16.37 1.85 -4.78
N GLN A 35 17.50 1.88 -5.48
CA GLN A 35 18.84 1.78 -4.88
C GLN A 35 19.32 3.11 -4.28
N ILE A 36 18.70 4.24 -4.65
CA ILE A 36 19.01 5.54 -4.08
C ILE A 36 18.45 5.59 -2.65
N SER A 37 19.28 6.06 -1.71
CA SER A 37 18.88 6.19 -0.31
C SER A 37 17.68 7.13 -0.18
N HIS A 38 16.70 6.77 0.65
CA HIS A 38 15.47 7.55 0.87
C HIS A 38 14.65 7.82 -0.41
N SER A 39 14.68 6.93 -1.40
CA SER A 39 13.86 7.04 -2.60
C SER A 39 12.47 6.44 -2.43
N GLU A 40 11.47 7.07 -3.05
CA GLU A 40 10.13 6.55 -3.22
C GLU A 40 9.67 6.70 -4.67
N ILE A 41 8.87 5.75 -5.14
CA ILE A 41 8.32 5.79 -6.50
C ILE A 41 6.80 5.64 -6.42
N ILE A 42 6.08 6.47 -7.15
CA ILE A 42 4.69 6.19 -7.52
C ILE A 42 4.60 6.01 -9.04
N ILE A 43 3.93 4.95 -9.48
CA ILE A 43 3.87 4.56 -10.89
C ILE A 43 2.41 4.47 -11.33
N ASN A 44 2.08 5.09 -12.45
CA ASN A 44 0.82 4.85 -13.13
C ASN A 44 0.89 3.54 -13.94
N PHE A 45 0.42 2.46 -13.33
CA PHE A 45 0.32 1.14 -13.94
C PHE A 45 -0.95 1.06 -14.78
N MET A 46 -0.79 1.27 -16.09
CA MET A 46 -1.84 1.34 -17.12
C MET A 46 -2.57 0.00 -17.35
N TYR A 47 -3.24 -0.51 -16.31
CA TYR A 47 -3.89 -1.82 -16.27
C TYR A 47 -4.82 -2.06 -17.47
N ASN A 48 -5.66 -1.10 -17.83
CA ASN A 48 -6.60 -1.29 -18.93
C ASN A 48 -5.90 -1.55 -20.27
N SER A 49 -4.76 -0.88 -20.52
CA SER A 49 -3.92 -1.11 -21.71
C SER A 49 -3.19 -2.45 -21.60
N ILE A 50 -2.57 -2.73 -20.46
CA ILE A 50 -1.87 -4.00 -20.22
C ILE A 50 -2.82 -5.18 -20.44
N ASN A 51 -3.98 -5.18 -19.78
CA ASN A 51 -4.98 -6.24 -19.87
C ASN A 51 -5.43 -6.51 -21.31
N ARG A 52 -5.61 -5.44 -22.11
CA ARG A 52 -6.00 -5.53 -23.53
C ARG A 52 -4.93 -6.19 -24.39
N PHE A 53 -3.67 -5.81 -24.18
CA PHE A 53 -2.56 -6.21 -25.05
C PHE A 53 -1.76 -7.41 -24.51
N LEU A 54 -2.05 -7.88 -23.30
CA LEU A 54 -1.40 -9.04 -22.70
C LEU A 54 -1.68 -10.31 -23.53
N GLY A 55 -0.61 -10.92 -24.04
CA GLY A 55 -0.67 -12.13 -24.89
C GLY A 55 -0.40 -11.86 -26.38
N HIS A 56 -0.28 -10.59 -26.80
CA HIS A 56 0.18 -10.27 -28.15
C HIS A 56 1.66 -10.67 -28.32
N LYS A 57 1.95 -11.56 -29.28
CA LYS A 57 3.29 -12.14 -29.48
C LYS A 57 4.39 -11.08 -29.67
N CYS A 58 4.12 -10.03 -30.47
CA CYS A 58 5.08 -8.95 -30.74
C CYS A 58 5.40 -8.07 -29.52
N LEU A 59 4.67 -8.21 -28.41
CA LEU A 59 4.85 -7.42 -27.18
C LEU A 59 5.45 -8.23 -26.04
N SER A 60 5.83 -9.50 -26.27
CA SER A 60 6.38 -10.37 -25.22
C SER A 60 7.61 -9.77 -24.54
N ASP A 61 8.53 -9.20 -25.31
CA ASP A 61 9.75 -8.60 -24.78
C ASP A 61 9.45 -7.32 -23.99
N THR A 62 8.49 -6.52 -24.46
CA THR A 62 8.01 -5.33 -23.75
C THR A 62 7.42 -5.70 -22.38
N PHE A 63 6.56 -6.73 -22.31
CA PHE A 63 6.01 -7.18 -21.03
C PHE A 63 7.07 -7.80 -20.13
N THR A 64 8.01 -8.56 -20.68
CA THR A 64 9.12 -9.11 -19.90
C THR A 64 10.00 -8.00 -19.33
N SER A 65 10.26 -6.94 -20.10
CA SER A 65 11.00 -5.77 -19.64
C SER A 65 10.22 -4.95 -18.61
N LEU A 66 8.90 -4.81 -18.75
CA LEU A 66 8.03 -4.11 -17.80
C LEU A 66 7.99 -4.85 -16.45
N TYR A 67 7.68 -6.15 -16.49
CA TYR A 67 7.53 -6.97 -15.31
C TYR A 67 8.87 -7.34 -14.69
N GLY A 68 9.96 -7.39 -15.46
CA GLY A 68 11.27 -7.87 -15.02
C GLY A 68 11.40 -9.40 -14.97
N ASN A 69 10.37 -10.13 -15.42
CA ASN A 69 10.33 -11.59 -15.43
C ASN A 69 9.35 -12.10 -16.48
N ASN A 70 9.19 -13.42 -16.59
CA ASN A 70 8.25 -14.07 -17.52
C ASN A 70 6.94 -14.56 -16.86
N PHE A 71 6.77 -14.39 -15.55
CA PHE A 71 5.60 -14.92 -14.80
C PHE A 71 4.28 -14.28 -15.20
N TRP A 72 4.31 -13.08 -15.81
CA TRP A 72 3.13 -12.44 -16.40
C TRP A 72 2.42 -13.31 -17.45
N LYS A 73 3.13 -14.26 -18.08
CA LYS A 73 2.56 -15.17 -19.08
C LYS A 73 1.45 -16.05 -18.50
N ASP A 74 1.50 -16.38 -17.21
CA ASP A 74 0.49 -17.17 -16.52
C ASP A 74 -0.88 -16.46 -16.46
N CYS A 75 -0.88 -15.14 -16.62
CA CYS A 75 -2.10 -14.34 -16.64
C CYS A 75 -2.82 -14.36 -18.00
N ILE A 76 -2.17 -14.80 -19.10
CA ILE A 76 -2.72 -14.76 -20.47
C ILE A 76 -4.00 -15.58 -20.59
N HIS A 77 -4.11 -16.72 -19.90
CA HIS A 77 -5.25 -17.62 -19.99
C HIS A 77 -6.34 -17.34 -18.94
N LYS A 78 -6.06 -16.47 -17.96
CA LYS A 78 -7.04 -16.08 -16.93
C LYS A 78 -8.06 -15.10 -17.50
N LYS A 79 -9.23 -15.02 -16.86
CA LYS A 79 -10.35 -14.14 -17.26
C LYS A 79 -10.89 -13.36 -16.07
N GLY A 80 -11.61 -12.27 -16.35
CA GLY A 80 -12.32 -11.49 -15.33
C GLY A 80 -11.41 -11.02 -14.18
N ARG A 81 -11.91 -11.16 -12.95
CA ARG A 81 -11.22 -10.74 -11.73
C ARG A 81 -9.93 -11.53 -11.48
N ASP A 82 -9.88 -12.80 -11.83
CA ASP A 82 -8.66 -13.63 -11.66
C ASP A 82 -7.53 -13.14 -12.56
N ARG A 83 -7.87 -12.65 -13.75
CA ARG A 83 -6.90 -12.04 -14.66
C ARG A 83 -6.37 -10.73 -14.09
N GLU A 84 -7.26 -9.88 -13.61
CA GLU A 84 -6.90 -8.60 -12.96
C GLU A 84 -5.96 -8.83 -11.78
N TYR A 85 -6.37 -9.71 -10.86
CA TYR A 85 -5.58 -10.10 -9.71
C TYR A 85 -4.21 -10.64 -10.11
N CYS A 86 -4.14 -11.53 -11.11
CA CYS A 86 -2.87 -12.07 -11.58
C CYS A 86 -1.95 -10.99 -12.16
N ILE A 87 -2.48 -10.11 -13.01
CA ILE A 87 -1.73 -9.04 -13.68
C ILE A 87 -1.08 -8.10 -12.65
N VAL A 88 -1.86 -7.67 -11.66
CA VAL A 88 -1.41 -6.73 -10.62
C VAL A 88 -0.49 -7.43 -9.61
N SER A 89 -0.87 -8.62 -9.14
CA SER A 89 -0.10 -9.37 -8.14
C SER A 89 1.26 -9.79 -8.67
N ASN A 90 1.37 -10.23 -9.92
CA ASN A 90 2.68 -10.56 -10.52
C ASN A 90 3.62 -9.35 -10.54
N PHE A 91 3.10 -8.18 -10.90
CA PHE A 91 3.91 -6.96 -10.94
C PHE A 91 4.33 -6.57 -9.53
N ARG A 92 3.37 -6.53 -8.59
CA ARG A 92 3.65 -6.24 -7.17
C ARG A 92 4.68 -7.19 -6.57
N LEU A 93 4.56 -8.50 -6.79
CA LEU A 93 5.50 -9.49 -6.27
C LEU A 93 6.92 -9.23 -6.78
N ASN A 94 7.09 -8.85 -8.05
CA ASN A 94 8.42 -8.51 -8.55
C ASN A 94 8.93 -7.18 -7.95
N LEU A 95 8.07 -6.18 -7.78
CA LEU A 95 8.44 -4.91 -7.13
C LEU A 95 8.86 -5.10 -5.67
N LYS A 96 8.31 -6.09 -4.97
CA LYS A 96 8.73 -6.45 -3.60
C LYS A 96 10.17 -6.93 -3.51
N SER A 97 10.78 -7.34 -4.63
CA SER A 97 12.22 -7.68 -4.65
C SER A 97 13.14 -6.45 -4.60
N ILE A 98 12.62 -5.24 -4.83
CA ILE A 98 13.38 -3.98 -4.86
C ILE A 98 12.87 -2.94 -3.85
N SER A 99 11.77 -3.23 -3.15
CA SER A 99 11.14 -2.31 -2.19
C SER A 99 10.53 -3.07 -1.03
N LYS A 100 10.75 -2.60 0.20
CA LYS A 100 10.19 -3.19 1.43
C LYS A 100 8.66 -3.12 1.42
N PHE A 101 8.07 -2.02 0.95
CA PHE A 101 6.62 -1.84 0.86
C PHE A 101 6.20 -1.58 -0.57
N VAL A 102 5.08 -2.20 -0.99
CA VAL A 102 4.48 -2.02 -2.31
C VAL A 102 2.97 -2.05 -2.18
N TYR A 103 2.38 -0.86 -2.17
CA TYR A 103 0.94 -0.67 -2.12
C TYR A 103 0.38 -0.23 -3.47
N TYR A 104 -0.84 -0.63 -3.79
CA TYR A 104 -1.52 -0.20 -5.02
C TYR A 104 -2.89 0.42 -4.71
N TYR A 105 -3.17 1.52 -5.37
CA TYR A 105 -4.44 2.24 -5.32
C TYR A 105 -5.17 2.01 -6.62
N ARG A 106 -6.34 1.35 -6.55
CA ARG A 106 -7.16 1.05 -7.72
C ARG A 106 -7.89 2.31 -8.18
N MET A 107 -7.76 2.65 -9.46
CA MET A 107 -8.49 3.76 -10.07
C MET A 107 -9.50 3.21 -11.06
N SER A 108 -10.79 3.37 -10.77
CA SER A 108 -11.89 2.95 -11.64
C SER A 108 -12.31 4.08 -12.59
N PHE A 109 -12.98 3.71 -13.69
CA PHE A 109 -13.67 4.70 -14.52
C PHE A 109 -14.75 5.43 -13.73
N GLU A 110 -15.01 6.68 -14.11
CA GLU A 110 -15.99 7.53 -13.44
C GLU A 110 -17.43 7.01 -13.59
N ASP A 111 -17.74 6.48 -14.78
CA ASP A 111 -19.06 6.05 -15.23
C ASP A 111 -19.24 4.52 -15.30
N LYS A 112 -18.19 3.75 -15.00
CA LYS A 112 -18.17 2.28 -15.15
C LYS A 112 -17.52 1.61 -13.97
N LYS A 113 -18.12 0.49 -13.53
CA LYS A 113 -17.57 -0.44 -12.53
C LYS A 113 -16.41 -1.27 -13.10
N ARG A 114 -15.40 -0.61 -13.65
CA ARG A 114 -14.24 -1.21 -14.32
C ARG A 114 -12.99 -0.45 -13.93
N THR A 115 -11.93 -1.20 -13.66
CA THR A 115 -10.61 -0.64 -13.37
C THR A 115 -10.02 0.02 -14.60
N TYR A 116 -9.55 1.26 -14.43
CA TYR A 116 -8.87 2.02 -15.46
C TYR A 116 -7.35 1.83 -15.36
N TYR A 117 -6.76 2.16 -14.21
CA TYR A 117 -5.34 1.95 -13.93
C TYR A 117 -5.12 1.74 -12.42
N TYR A 118 -3.89 1.42 -12.04
CA TYR A 118 -3.46 1.43 -10.64
C TYR A 118 -2.36 2.46 -10.45
N LEU A 119 -2.40 3.20 -9.36
CA LEU A 119 -1.20 3.87 -8.85
C LEU A 119 -0.49 2.89 -7.93
N ILE A 120 0.78 2.57 -8.21
CA ILE A 120 1.57 1.65 -7.38
C ILE A 120 2.68 2.45 -6.72
N HIS A 121 2.68 2.46 -5.39
CA HIS A 121 3.64 3.18 -4.55
C HIS A 121 4.65 2.21 -3.95
N LEU A 122 5.93 2.53 -4.12
CA LEU A 122 7.09 1.82 -3.58
C LEU A 122 7.77 2.74 -2.57
N SER A 123 8.05 2.20 -1.38
CA SER A 123 8.87 2.87 -0.38
C SER A 123 9.58 1.82 0.50
N ASN A 124 10.74 2.21 1.02
CA ASN A 124 11.47 1.43 2.02
C ASN A 124 11.20 1.90 3.46
N HIS A 125 10.34 2.91 3.65
CA HIS A 125 10.07 3.52 4.95
C HIS A 125 8.57 3.55 5.26
N HIS A 126 8.16 2.93 6.37
CA HIS A 126 6.74 2.75 6.73
C HIS A 126 5.97 4.09 6.79
N LYS A 127 6.58 5.15 7.34
CA LYS A 127 5.98 6.50 7.37
C LYS A 127 5.61 7.04 6.00
N GLY A 128 6.43 6.82 4.97
CA GLY A 128 6.12 7.24 3.60
C GLY A 128 4.83 6.59 3.10
N CYS A 129 4.69 5.28 3.33
CA CYS A 129 3.47 4.54 3.03
C CYS A 129 2.26 5.01 3.84
N SER A 130 2.41 5.18 5.17
CA SER A 130 1.33 5.68 6.03
C SER A 130 0.80 7.04 5.58
N ILE A 131 1.71 7.96 5.25
CA ILE A 131 1.36 9.30 4.75
C ILE A 131 0.68 9.19 3.39
N MET A 132 1.23 8.41 2.46
CA MET A 132 0.63 8.24 1.12
C MET A 132 -0.77 7.64 1.19
N LYS A 133 -0.98 6.57 1.98
CA LYS A 133 -2.31 5.96 2.20
C LYS A 133 -3.29 6.96 2.79
N SER A 134 -2.88 7.71 3.81
CA SER A 134 -3.72 8.72 4.47
C SER A 134 -4.07 9.88 3.54
N SER A 135 -3.10 10.36 2.76
CA SER A 135 -3.32 11.41 1.75
C SER A 135 -4.27 10.93 0.66
N PHE A 136 -4.10 9.72 0.14
CA PHE A 136 -5.01 9.16 -0.84
C PHE A 136 -6.44 9.05 -0.27
N ALA A 137 -6.57 8.50 0.93
CA ALA A 137 -7.85 8.30 1.60
C ALA A 137 -8.57 9.62 1.91
N LYS A 138 -7.85 10.67 2.28
CA LYS A 138 -8.41 12.01 2.51
C LYS A 138 -9.22 12.53 1.32
N TYR A 139 -8.81 12.23 0.10
CA TYR A 139 -9.48 12.68 -1.12
C TYR A 139 -10.48 11.67 -1.70
N ASN A 140 -10.60 10.48 -1.08
CA ASN A 140 -11.43 9.38 -1.58
C ASN A 140 -12.37 8.84 -0.50
N LEU A 141 -12.99 9.71 0.31
CA LEU A 141 -13.95 9.33 1.36
C LEU A 141 -13.39 8.29 2.36
N GLY A 142 -12.09 8.40 2.67
CA GLY A 142 -11.39 7.47 3.55
C GLY A 142 -11.02 6.14 2.88
N ARG A 143 -11.21 5.98 1.56
CA ARG A 143 -10.87 4.76 0.81
C ARG A 143 -9.47 4.86 0.22
N VAL A 144 -8.76 3.74 0.17
CA VAL A 144 -7.48 3.60 -0.56
C VAL A 144 -7.68 3.08 -1.99
N GLU A 145 -8.83 3.42 -2.58
CA GLU A 145 -9.18 3.21 -3.98
C GLU A 145 -10.19 4.25 -4.44
N TYR A 146 -10.23 4.51 -5.75
CA TYR A 146 -11.24 5.33 -6.41
C TYR A 146 -12.22 4.44 -7.18
N LYS A 147 -13.50 4.54 -6.82
CA LYS A 147 -14.59 3.73 -7.37
C LYS A 147 -15.46 4.45 -8.43
N GLY A 148 -15.11 5.68 -8.81
CA GLY A 148 -15.94 6.50 -9.69
C GLY A 148 -17.04 7.28 -8.95
N LEU A 149 -17.77 8.15 -9.66
CA LEU A 149 -18.80 9.02 -9.05
C LEU A 149 -20.09 8.27 -8.72
N THR A 150 -20.41 7.21 -9.45
CA THR A 150 -21.66 6.45 -9.30
C THR A 150 -21.67 5.54 -8.06
N GLU A 151 -20.51 5.27 -7.47
CA GLU A 151 -20.34 4.48 -6.24
C GLU A 151 -20.01 5.38 -5.02
N ASN A 152 -20.39 6.67 -5.06
CA ASN A 152 -20.22 7.62 -3.97
C ASN A 152 -21.33 7.57 -2.90
N GLN A 153 -22.26 6.62 -2.96
CA GLN A 153 -23.02 6.26 -1.76
C GLN A 153 -22.04 5.60 -0.78
N LEU A 154 -21.96 6.11 0.46
CA LEU A 154 -21.21 5.45 1.53
C LEU A 154 -21.79 4.05 1.70
N GLU A 155 -21.06 3.03 1.23
CA GLU A 155 -21.42 1.64 1.49
C GLU A 155 -21.35 1.42 3.02
N ILE A 156 -22.19 0.54 3.58
CA ILE A 156 -22.24 0.29 5.04
C ILE A 156 -20.85 0.01 5.64
N PHE A 157 -19.95 -0.61 4.86
CA PHE A 157 -18.57 -0.93 5.22
C PHE A 157 -17.61 0.26 5.27
N GLU A 158 -18.05 1.43 4.81
CA GLU A 158 -17.25 2.64 4.74
C GLU A 158 -17.53 3.61 5.88
N ASN A 159 -18.50 3.27 6.74
CA ASN A 159 -18.70 3.91 8.02
C ASN A 159 -17.41 3.78 8.87
N PRO A 160 -16.86 4.89 9.41
CA PRO A 160 -15.70 4.86 10.30
C PRO A 160 -15.80 3.83 11.43
N ASP A 161 -16.99 3.65 12.00
CA ASP A 161 -17.21 2.69 13.09
C ASP A 161 -17.02 1.24 12.61
N VAL A 162 -17.46 0.94 11.38
CA VAL A 162 -17.30 -0.39 10.78
C VAL A 162 -15.84 -0.63 10.42
N LYS A 163 -15.12 0.37 9.90
CA LYS A 163 -13.68 0.25 9.65
C LYS A 163 -12.89 -0.03 10.93
N ILE A 164 -13.18 0.69 12.00
CA ILE A 164 -12.53 0.48 13.30
C ILE A 164 -12.86 -0.92 13.83
N LYS A 165 -14.11 -1.38 13.72
CA LYS A 165 -14.49 -2.74 14.11
C LYS A 165 -13.72 -3.80 13.33
N ASN A 166 -13.59 -3.65 12.01
CA ASN A 166 -12.83 -4.56 11.17
C ASN A 166 -11.33 -4.52 11.52
N ALA A 167 -10.78 -3.35 11.88
CA ALA A 167 -9.41 -3.23 12.34
C ALA A 167 -9.19 -3.93 13.70
N ILE A 168 -10.15 -3.84 14.64
CA ILE A 168 -10.12 -4.58 15.90
C ILE A 168 -10.11 -6.09 15.64
N GLU A 169 -10.97 -6.58 14.77
CA GLU A 169 -11.04 -8.00 14.40
C GLU A 169 -9.74 -8.49 13.77
N TYR A 170 -9.17 -7.71 12.82
CA TYR A 170 -7.87 -7.99 12.23
C TYR A 170 -6.76 -8.08 13.27
N LEU A 171 -6.67 -7.10 14.18
CA LEU A 171 -5.62 -7.07 15.21
C LEU A 171 -5.74 -8.25 16.17
N ASN A 172 -6.95 -8.56 16.63
CA ASN A 172 -7.19 -9.73 17.49
C ASN A 172 -6.81 -11.03 16.79
N ASN A 173 -7.24 -11.23 15.54
CA ASN A 173 -6.97 -12.47 14.83
C ASN A 173 -5.47 -12.69 14.55
N LYS A 174 -4.72 -11.60 14.29
CA LYS A 174 -3.30 -11.69 13.92
C LYS A 174 -2.35 -11.69 15.13
N TYR A 175 -2.67 -10.92 16.18
CA TYR A 175 -1.74 -10.67 17.30
C TYR A 175 -2.24 -11.22 18.64
N LYS A 176 -3.24 -12.12 18.66
CA LYS A 176 -3.71 -12.73 19.91
C LYS A 176 -2.54 -13.35 20.68
N GLY A 177 -2.42 -12.98 21.96
CA GLY A 177 -1.37 -13.49 22.85
C GLY A 177 0.05 -13.03 22.54
N SER A 178 0.24 -12.08 21.63
CA SER A 178 1.57 -11.57 21.29
C SER A 178 1.85 -10.19 21.87
N GLU A 179 3.15 -9.89 21.93
CA GLU A 179 3.68 -8.59 22.28
C GLU A 179 4.43 -8.05 21.07
N VAL A 180 3.94 -6.94 20.52
CA VAL A 180 4.46 -6.35 19.27
C VAL A 180 4.49 -4.83 19.38
N SER A 181 5.45 -4.18 18.71
CA SER A 181 5.48 -2.71 18.67
C SER A 181 4.37 -2.15 17.78
N PHE A 182 3.91 -0.93 18.04
CA PHE A 182 2.95 -0.28 17.13
C PHE A 182 3.55 -0.07 15.73
N GLU A 183 4.87 0.13 15.64
CA GLU A 183 5.60 0.17 14.38
C GLU A 183 5.40 -1.11 13.57
N GLU A 184 5.69 -2.28 14.16
CA GLU A 184 5.51 -3.59 13.51
C GLU A 184 4.07 -3.80 13.04
N ILE A 185 3.07 -3.46 13.86
CA ILE A 185 1.67 -3.55 13.47
C ILE A 185 1.39 -2.74 12.20
N VAL A 186 1.92 -1.51 12.14
CA VAL A 186 1.77 -0.63 10.97
C VAL A 186 2.51 -1.23 9.77
N GLU A 187 3.77 -1.64 9.93
CA GLU A 187 4.58 -2.23 8.85
C GLU A 187 3.88 -3.43 8.20
N ASP A 188 3.40 -4.36 9.03
CA ASP A 188 2.68 -5.55 8.59
C ASP A 188 1.37 -5.21 7.86
N SER A 189 0.68 -4.17 8.32
CA SER A 189 -0.61 -3.77 7.76
C SER A 189 -0.51 -3.04 6.43
N ILE A 190 0.63 -2.39 6.13
CA ILE A 190 0.79 -1.47 4.99
C ILE A 190 0.36 -2.18 3.71
N ASP A 191 0.92 -3.36 3.49
CA ASP A 191 0.84 -4.14 2.27
C ASP A 191 -0.34 -5.10 2.22
N GLU A 192 -0.91 -5.46 3.37
CA GLU A 192 -1.92 -6.51 3.51
C GLU A 192 -3.34 -5.94 3.62
N THR A 193 -3.48 -4.72 4.14
CA THR A 193 -4.79 -4.19 4.54
C THR A 193 -5.06 -2.81 3.97
N PRO A 194 -6.33 -2.42 3.81
CA PRO A 194 -6.70 -1.06 3.46
C PRO A 194 -6.68 -0.10 4.66
N PHE A 195 -6.40 -0.60 5.88
CA PHE A 195 -6.44 0.22 7.09
C PHE A 195 -5.39 1.32 7.04
N LEU A 196 -5.80 2.51 7.49
CA LEU A 196 -4.91 3.62 7.76
C LEU A 196 -4.26 3.43 9.12
N GLU A 197 -3.12 4.07 9.31
CA GLU A 197 -2.48 4.11 10.63
C GLU A 197 -3.42 4.68 11.70
N SER A 198 -4.25 5.67 11.35
CA SER A 198 -5.26 6.22 12.25
C SER A 198 -6.30 5.18 12.67
N ASP A 199 -6.69 4.29 11.76
CA ASP A 199 -7.69 3.26 12.03
C ASP A 199 -7.13 2.25 13.02
N LEU A 200 -5.90 1.79 12.80
CA LEU A 200 -5.18 0.88 13.70
C LEU A 200 -4.97 1.51 15.07
N ARG A 201 -4.55 2.78 15.10
CA ARG A 201 -4.35 3.53 16.35
C ARG A 201 -5.65 3.68 17.13
N ASN A 202 -6.77 3.93 16.46
CA ASN A 202 -8.07 4.03 17.11
C ASN A 202 -8.60 2.67 17.57
N ALA A 203 -8.38 1.61 16.79
CA ALA A 203 -8.71 0.24 17.18
C ALA A 203 -7.98 -0.16 18.46
N ILE A 204 -6.67 0.07 18.54
CA ILE A 204 -5.87 -0.24 19.75
C ILE A 204 -6.37 0.55 20.96
N LYS A 205 -6.66 1.85 20.80
CA LYS A 205 -7.22 2.67 21.89
C LYS A 205 -8.57 2.14 22.39
N ASN A 206 -9.42 1.63 21.50
CA ASN A 206 -10.71 1.06 21.88
C ASN A 206 -10.58 -0.28 22.61
N MET A 207 -9.48 -1.00 22.40
CA MET A 207 -9.19 -2.29 23.02
C MET A 207 -8.39 -2.17 24.33
N GLU A 208 -7.74 -1.03 24.56
CA GLU A 208 -6.88 -0.78 25.72
C GLU A 208 -7.63 -0.93 27.05
N GLY A 209 -7.11 -1.78 27.94
CA GLY A 209 -7.68 -2.06 29.25
C GLY A 209 -8.74 -3.17 29.27
N ILE A 210 -9.17 -3.66 28.10
CA ILE A 210 -10.13 -4.76 27.97
C ILE A 210 -9.46 -5.97 27.32
N PHE A 211 -8.92 -5.79 26.12
CA PHE A 211 -8.34 -6.88 25.30
C PHE A 211 -6.82 -6.77 25.13
N LEU A 212 -6.25 -5.60 25.39
CA LEU A 212 -4.81 -5.37 25.33
C LEU A 212 -4.34 -4.35 26.38
N LYS A 213 -3.03 -4.27 26.59
CA LYS A 213 -2.35 -3.20 27.32
C LYS A 213 -1.34 -2.52 26.42
N VAL A 214 -1.14 -1.22 26.63
CA VAL A 214 -0.13 -0.44 25.90
C VAL A 214 0.97 -0.04 26.88
N ASP A 215 2.17 -0.59 26.71
CA ASP A 215 3.35 -0.13 27.44
C ASP A 215 4.00 1.04 26.69
N ARG A 216 3.88 2.23 27.29
CA ARG A 216 4.36 3.47 26.68
C ARG A 216 5.76 3.78 27.18
N LEU A 217 6.71 3.92 26.25
CA LEU A 217 8.11 4.22 26.58
C LEU A 217 8.25 5.54 27.35
N LEU A 218 7.39 6.52 27.05
CA LEU A 218 7.31 7.79 27.78
C LEU A 218 5.95 7.89 28.46
N LYS A 219 5.94 7.62 29.77
CA LYS A 219 4.72 7.64 30.58
C LYS A 219 4.13 9.04 30.75
N ASN A 220 4.97 10.08 30.71
CA ASN A 220 4.57 11.47 30.93
C ASN A 220 4.93 12.39 29.76
N THR A 221 4.07 13.38 29.49
CA THR A 221 4.37 14.51 28.61
C THR A 221 5.43 15.42 29.22
N LYS A 222 6.00 16.35 28.42
CA LYS A 222 6.86 17.43 28.93
C LYS A 222 6.21 18.29 30.03
N THR A 223 4.88 18.24 30.13
CA THR A 223 4.05 18.94 31.13
C THR A 223 3.63 18.05 32.32
N GLY A 224 4.18 16.83 32.44
CA GLY A 224 3.92 15.92 33.56
C GLY A 224 2.59 15.18 33.53
N LYS A 225 1.80 15.29 32.45
CA LYS A 225 0.53 14.55 32.29
C LYS A 225 0.77 13.18 31.70
N SER A 226 -0.03 12.19 32.09
CA SER A 226 0.01 10.85 31.46
C SER A 226 -0.23 10.96 29.96
N LYS A 227 0.68 10.35 29.17
CA LYS A 227 0.63 10.41 27.71
C LYS A 227 -0.44 9.44 27.19
N LYS A 228 -1.44 9.97 26.47
CA LYS A 228 -2.52 9.18 25.87
C LYS A 228 -2.30 8.83 24.40
N SER A 229 -1.37 9.49 23.70
CA SER A 229 -1.02 9.11 22.33
C SER A 229 -0.22 7.81 22.35
N ILE A 230 -0.48 6.96 21.36
CA ILE A 230 0.35 5.80 21.06
C ILE A 230 1.45 6.31 20.12
N GLU A 231 2.67 5.88 20.31
CA GLU A 231 3.81 6.15 19.43
C GLU A 231 4.26 4.86 18.77
N TYR A 232 5.01 4.94 17.66
CA TYR A 232 5.51 3.75 16.96
C TYR A 232 6.31 2.80 17.85
N LYS A 233 7.11 3.37 18.75
CA LYS A 233 7.95 2.59 19.66
C LYS A 233 7.22 2.05 20.89
N ASP A 234 5.94 2.37 21.08
CA ASP A 234 5.17 1.82 22.19
C ASP A 234 4.86 0.34 21.91
N THR A 235 4.88 -0.47 22.97
CA THR A 235 4.64 -1.90 22.88
C THR A 235 3.18 -2.21 23.18
N ILE A 236 2.56 -3.04 22.33
CA ILE A 236 1.17 -3.45 22.41
C ILE A 236 1.14 -4.92 22.85
N ILE A 237 0.55 -5.17 24.01
CA ILE A 237 0.48 -6.49 24.64
C ILE A 237 -0.97 -6.99 24.51
N PHE A 238 -1.21 -7.95 23.63
CA PHE A 238 -2.53 -8.53 23.41
C PHE A 238 -2.79 -9.67 24.41
N ASN A 239 -3.99 -9.71 24.98
CA ASN A 239 -4.35 -10.76 25.93
C ASN A 239 -4.57 -12.12 25.21
N ASP A 240 -4.38 -13.21 25.95
CA ASP A 240 -4.60 -14.59 25.46
C ASP A 240 -6.08 -15.03 25.44
N ASN A 241 -6.98 -14.28 26.07
CA ASN A 241 -8.38 -14.67 26.27
C ASN A 241 -9.17 -14.72 24.96
#